data_AF-A0A938RGD5-F1
#
_entry.id   AF-A0A938RGD5-F1
#
_cell.length_a   1.000
_cell.length_b   1.000
_cell.length_c   1.000
_cell.angle_alpha   90.00
_cell.angle_beta   90.00
_cell.angle_gamma   90.00
#
_symmetry.space_group_name_H-M   'P 1'
#
loop_
_entity.id
_entity.type
_entity.pdbx_description
1 polymer ?
#
loop_
_entity_poly.entity_id
_entity_poly.type
_entity_poly.pdbx_seq_one_letter_code
_entity_poly.pdbx_strand_id
1 'polypeptide(L)'
;MIDITRKKHEPIMPEKATLDQARDTGQAMVLLCLIIVIFFRQASFAGIAFVLLLVNMVCPQVYKPLAKWWFGLSHLLSRIVPRILLGILFYVMVTPVGLFRRMLGKDPLQLKKWKKGRDSVLRERNLTLRAKDIINPF
;
A
#
# COMPACT_ATOMS: atom_id res chain seq x y z
N MET A 1 36.39 -19.18 -13.33
CA MET A 1 35.12 -19.65 -13.92
C MET A 1 34.08 -19.59 -12.81
N ILE A 2 33.30 -18.51 -12.76
CA ILE A 2 32.37 -18.20 -11.66
C ILE A 2 31.03 -18.85 -12.00
N ASP A 3 30.53 -19.70 -11.10
CA ASP A 3 29.28 -20.43 -11.27
C ASP A 3 28.08 -19.50 -11.01
N ILE A 4 27.40 -19.06 -12.08
CA ILE A 4 26.25 -18.14 -12.06
C ILE A 4 24.91 -18.94 -12.05
N THR A 5 24.92 -20.25 -11.80
CA THR A 5 23.76 -21.12 -12.13
C THR A 5 22.88 -21.54 -10.95
N ARG A 6 22.93 -20.88 -9.79
CA ARG A 6 22.06 -21.22 -8.64
C ARG A 6 21.33 -20.03 -8.03
N LYS A 7 20.72 -19.18 -8.86
CA LYS A 7 19.60 -18.33 -8.38
C LYS A 7 18.35 -19.21 -8.28
N LYS A 8 18.27 -19.95 -7.17
CA LYS A 8 17.10 -20.74 -6.75
C LYS A 8 15.89 -19.82 -6.79
N HIS A 9 14.92 -20.13 -7.64
CA HIS A 9 13.66 -19.40 -7.74
C HIS A 9 12.92 -19.57 -6.42
N GLU A 10 13.03 -18.58 -5.52
CA GLU A 10 12.24 -18.56 -4.29
C GLU A 10 10.78 -18.28 -4.68
N PRO A 11 9.83 -19.16 -4.31
CA PRO A 11 8.43 -18.90 -4.55
C PRO A 11 8.01 -17.63 -3.79
N ILE A 12 7.37 -16.70 -4.50
CA ILE A 12 6.96 -15.37 -4.00
C ILE A 12 5.95 -15.47 -2.84
N MET A 13 5.39 -16.67 -2.59
CA MET A 13 4.40 -16.92 -1.54
C MET A 13 4.81 -18.13 -0.69
N PRO A 14 5.09 -17.97 0.63
CA PRO A 14 5.23 -19.10 1.53
C PRO A 14 3.86 -19.73 1.79
N GLU A 15 3.71 -21.01 1.46
CA GLU A 15 2.45 -21.78 1.56
C GLU A 15 1.95 -21.95 3.00
N LYS A 16 2.82 -21.82 4.01
CA LYS A 16 2.46 -21.94 5.43
C LYS A 16 3.29 -20.98 6.27
N ALA A 17 2.66 -20.31 7.23
CA ALA A 17 3.34 -19.50 8.24
C ALA A 17 4.39 -20.36 8.96
N THR A 18 5.66 -20.06 8.74
CA THR A 18 6.82 -20.81 9.24
C THR A 18 6.86 -20.75 10.77
N LEU A 19 7.38 -21.80 11.41
CA LEU A 19 7.45 -21.87 12.88
C LEU A 19 8.21 -20.69 13.51
N ASP A 20 9.20 -20.17 12.79
CA ASP A 20 9.97 -18.99 13.19
C ASP A 20 9.10 -17.73 13.17
N GLN A 21 8.26 -17.59 12.14
CA GLN A 21 7.31 -16.48 12.01
C GLN A 21 6.28 -16.46 13.14
N ALA A 22 5.89 -17.63 13.64
CA ALA A 22 5.01 -17.75 14.81
C ALA A 22 5.71 -17.33 16.12
N ARG A 23 7.01 -17.62 16.28
CA ARG A 23 7.82 -17.18 17.44
C ARG A 23 8.06 -15.67 17.41
N ASP A 24 8.41 -15.11 16.26
CA ASP A 24 8.63 -13.67 16.09
C ASP A 24 7.35 -12.86 16.34
N THR A 25 6.21 -13.39 15.91
CA THR A 25 4.89 -12.80 16.20
C THR A 25 4.52 -12.92 17.67
N GLY A 26 4.86 -14.04 18.30
CA GLY A 26 4.69 -14.25 19.73
C GLY A 26 5.47 -13.22 20.55
N GLN A 27 6.72 -12.96 20.17
CA GLN A 27 7.56 -11.93 20.78
C GLN A 27 7.01 -10.52 20.55
N ALA A 28 6.57 -10.20 19.34
CA ALA A 28 5.98 -8.90 19.03
C ALA A 28 4.68 -8.64 19.82
N MET A 29 3.81 -9.63 19.97
CA MET A 29 2.59 -9.54 20.77
C MET A 29 2.88 -9.35 22.27
N VAL A 30 3.89 -10.04 22.79
CA VAL A 30 4.35 -9.87 24.18
C VAL A 30 4.84 -8.44 24.41
N LEU A 31 5.67 -7.92 23.51
CA LEU A 31 6.20 -6.56 23.59
C LEU A 31 5.08 -5.52 23.51
N LEU A 32 4.14 -5.69 22.58
CA LEU A 32 2.97 -4.82 22.45
C LEU A 32 2.12 -4.81 23.72
N CYS A 33 1.86 -5.98 24.31
CA CYS A 33 1.08 -6.09 25.54
C CYS A 33 1.79 -5.41 26.71
N LEU A 34 3.11 -5.60 26.84
CA LEU A 34 3.93 -4.96 27.87
C LEU A 34 3.91 -3.43 27.73
N ILE A 35 4.03 -2.92 26.50
CA ILE A 35 3.93 -1.48 26.20
C ILE A 35 2.56 -0.93 26.60
N ILE A 36 1.46 -1.63 26.28
CA ILE A 36 0.09 -1.21 26.63
C ILE A 36 -0.10 -1.17 28.15
N VAL A 37 0.43 -2.16 28.89
CA VAL A 37 0.36 -2.23 30.36
C VAL A 37 1.13 -1.08 31.01
N ILE A 38 2.31 -0.75 30.50
CA ILE A 38 3.09 0.40 30.97
C ILE A 38 2.33 1.71 30.72
N PHE A 39 1.67 1.83 29.57
CA PHE A 39 0.91 3.03 29.21
C PHE A 39 -0.35 3.23 30.06
N PHE A 40 -1.00 2.14 30.51
CA PHE A 40 -2.28 2.22 31.25
C PHE A 40 -2.15 2.42 32.77
N ARG A 41 -0.94 2.40 33.35
CA ARG A 41 -0.59 2.69 34.76
C ARG A 41 -1.46 2.06 35.88
N GLN A 42 -2.36 1.12 35.56
CA GLN A 42 -3.25 0.43 36.49
C GLN A 42 -2.66 -0.92 36.90
N ALA A 43 -2.19 -1.01 38.14
CA ALA A 43 -1.48 -2.16 38.70
C ALA A 43 -2.30 -3.48 38.74
N SER A 44 -3.63 -3.40 38.64
CA SER A 44 -4.52 -4.57 38.79
C SER A 44 -4.51 -5.52 37.58
N PHE A 45 -4.14 -5.05 36.38
CA PHE A 45 -4.08 -5.89 35.17
C PHE A 45 -2.71 -6.55 34.94
N ALA A 46 -1.71 -6.22 35.76
CA ALA A 46 -0.36 -6.75 35.63
C ALA A 46 -0.29 -8.27 35.85
N GLY A 47 -1.10 -8.81 36.77
CA GLY A 47 -1.15 -10.25 37.03
C GLY A 47 -1.64 -11.07 35.83
N ILE A 48 -2.66 -10.56 35.13
CA ILE A 48 -3.19 -11.20 33.91
C ILE A 48 -2.15 -11.17 32.80
N ALA A 49 -1.44 -10.04 32.62
CA ALA A 49 -0.37 -9.92 31.63
C ALA A 49 0.81 -10.87 31.93
N PHE A 50 1.17 -11.06 33.21
CA PHE A 50 2.22 -11.99 33.62
C PHE A 50 1.83 -13.45 33.39
N VAL A 51 0.58 -13.83 33.67
CA VAL A 51 0.05 -15.16 33.34
C VAL A 51 0.02 -15.36 31.82
N LEU A 52 -0.40 -14.35 31.05
CA LEU A 52 -0.42 -14.40 29.59
C LEU A 52 0.98 -14.54 28.99
N LEU A 53 1.99 -13.88 29.60
CA LEU A 53 3.42 -13.99 29.28
C LEU A 53 3.96 -15.39 29.58
N LEU A 54 3.66 -15.94 30.76
CA LEU A 54 4.04 -17.30 31.13
C LEU A 54 3.41 -18.34 30.21
N VAL A 55 2.14 -18.16 29.85
CA VAL A 55 1.44 -19.04 28.90
C VAL A 55 2.06 -18.94 27.50
N ASN A 56 2.50 -17.76 27.07
CA ASN A 56 3.23 -17.57 25.81
C ASN A 56 4.56 -18.33 25.81
N MET A 57 5.31 -18.25 26.92
CA MET A 57 6.59 -18.93 27.07
C MET A 57 6.47 -20.46 27.16
N VAL A 58 5.46 -20.98 27.87
CA VAL A 58 5.29 -22.42 28.13
C VAL A 58 4.62 -23.14 26.96
N CYS A 59 3.65 -22.51 26.28
CA CYS A 59 2.90 -23.16 25.21
C CYS A 59 2.63 -22.19 24.03
N PRO A 60 3.62 -21.95 23.15
CA PRO A 60 3.45 -21.09 21.97
C PRO A 60 2.43 -21.65 20.96
N GLN A 61 1.99 -22.90 21.13
CA GLN A 61 0.98 -23.53 20.27
C GLN A 61 -0.41 -22.94 20.44
N VAL A 62 -0.78 -22.40 21.61
CA VAL A 62 -2.09 -21.77 21.85
C VAL A 62 -2.23 -20.47 21.05
N TYR A 63 -1.11 -19.81 20.76
CA TYR A 63 -1.10 -18.59 19.94
C TYR A 63 -1.13 -18.85 18.43
N LYS A 64 -0.94 -20.09 17.97
CA LYS A 64 -1.01 -20.43 16.54
C LYS A 64 -2.36 -20.08 15.88
N PRO A 65 -3.53 -20.44 16.44
CA PRO A 65 -4.81 -20.03 15.86
C PRO A 65 -4.98 -18.51 15.88
N LEU A 66 -4.61 -17.84 16.97
CA LEU A 66 -4.68 -16.38 17.10
C LEU A 66 -3.79 -15.67 16.07
N ALA A 67 -2.56 -16.15 15.90
CA ALA A 67 -1.62 -15.66 14.89
C ALA A 67 -2.18 -15.88 13.47
N LYS A 68 -2.82 -17.04 13.21
CA LYS A 68 -3.47 -17.29 11.91
C LYS A 68 -4.59 -16.28 11.62
N TRP A 69 -5.40 -15.94 12.61
CA TRP A 69 -6.42 -14.89 12.49
C TRP A 69 -5.79 -13.51 12.27
N TRP A 70 -4.76 -13.16 13.05
CA TRP A 70 -4.03 -11.90 12.92
C TRP A 70 -3.38 -11.73 11.55
N PHE A 71 -2.69 -12.76 11.06
CA PHE A 71 -2.09 -12.76 9.73
C PHE A 71 -3.15 -12.75 8.63
N GLY A 72 -4.27 -13.46 8.79
CA GLY A 72 -5.39 -13.40 7.86
C GLY A 72 -5.99 -11.99 7.76
N LEU A 73 -6.17 -11.32 8.90
CA LEU A 73 -6.63 -9.95 8.97
C LEU A 73 -5.62 -8.99 8.32
N SER A 74 -4.33 -9.12 8.64
CA SER A 74 -3.25 -8.33 8.06
C SER A 74 -3.17 -8.49 6.55
N HIS A 75 -3.36 -9.71 6.04
CA HIS A 75 -3.39 -9.97 4.60
C HIS A 75 -4.59 -9.30 3.92
N LEU A 76 -5.77 -9.36 4.54
CA LEU A 76 -6.96 -8.69 4.03
C LEU A 76 -6.77 -7.17 4.00
N LEU A 77 -6.23 -6.59 5.08
CA LEU A 77 -5.86 -5.18 5.14
C LEU A 77 -4.85 -4.83 4.04
N SER A 78 -3.81 -5.64 3.86
CA SER A 78 -2.77 -5.40 2.85
C SER A 78 -3.33 -5.37 1.41
N ARG A 79 -4.46 -6.03 1.17
CA ARG A 79 -5.15 -6.02 -0.13
C ARG A 79 -6.12 -4.83 -0.29
N ILE A 80 -6.62 -4.27 0.80
CA ILE A 80 -7.60 -3.17 0.79
C ILE A 80 -6.90 -1.82 0.92
N VAL A 81 -5.90 -1.71 1.80
CA VAL A 81 -5.17 -0.48 2.14
C VAL A 81 -4.59 0.19 0.89
N PRO A 82 -3.93 -0.49 -0.06
CA PRO A 82 -3.41 0.19 -1.25
C PRO A 82 -4.50 0.88 -2.10
N ARG A 83 -5.70 0.28 -2.18
CA ARG A 83 -6.84 0.86 -2.91
C ARG A 83 -7.41 2.08 -2.20
N ILE A 84 -7.53 2.01 -0.88
CA ILE A 84 -7.97 3.14 -0.06
C ILE A 84 -6.95 4.27 -0.12
N LEU A 85 -5.67 3.95 0.08
CA LEU A 85 -4.58 4.93 0.08
C LEU A 85 -4.50 5.65 -1.27
N LEU A 86 -4.60 4.91 -2.38
CA LEU A 86 -4.62 5.50 -3.72
C LEU A 86 -5.85 6.40 -3.93
N GLY A 87 -7.02 5.98 -3.46
CA GLY A 87 -8.24 6.78 -3.52
C GLY A 87 -8.14 8.09 -2.72
N ILE A 88 -7.65 8.00 -1.48
CA ILE A 88 -7.42 9.17 -0.61
C ILE A 88 -6.38 10.09 -1.24
N LEU A 89 -5.25 9.55 -1.70
CA LEU A 89 -4.19 10.34 -2.34
C LEU A 89 -4.72 11.06 -3.59
N PHE A 90 -5.51 10.38 -4.42
CA PHE A 90 -6.14 11.02 -5.58
C PHE A 90 -7.06 12.16 -5.17
N TYR A 91 -7.89 11.96 -4.14
CA TYR A 91 -8.82 12.99 -3.70
C TYR A 91 -8.13 14.16 -2.99
N VAL A 92 -7.06 13.91 -2.23
CA VAL A 92 -6.35 14.93 -1.45
C VAL A 92 -5.29 15.67 -2.26
N MET A 93 -4.63 15.01 -3.21
CA MET A 93 -3.59 15.64 -4.04
C MET A 93 -4.12 16.00 -5.43
N VAL A 94 -4.63 15.01 -6.17
CA VAL A 94 -4.93 15.21 -7.60
C VAL A 94 -6.17 16.07 -7.81
N THR A 95 -7.21 15.84 -7.01
CA THR A 95 -8.49 16.55 -7.14
C THR A 95 -8.38 18.05 -6.84
N PRO A 96 -7.73 18.52 -5.75
CA PRO A 96 -7.55 19.95 -5.54
C PRO A 96 -6.62 20.55 -6.59
N VAL A 97 -5.56 19.86 -7.03
CA VAL A 97 -4.70 20.36 -8.12
C VAL A 97 -5.53 20.59 -9.41
N GLY A 98 -6.42 19.65 -9.74
CA GLY A 98 -7.36 19.80 -10.86
C GLY A 98 -8.36 20.95 -10.66
N LEU A 99 -8.87 21.12 -9.44
CA LEU A 99 -9.79 22.20 -9.09
C LEU A 99 -9.10 23.58 -9.15
N PHE A 100 -7.89 23.70 -8.60
CA PHE A 100 -7.03 24.88 -8.71
C PHE A 100 -6.79 25.23 -10.17
N ARG A 101 -6.41 24.25 -11.01
CA ARG A 101 -6.25 24.44 -12.45
C ARG A 101 -7.52 24.96 -13.13
N ARG A 102 -8.68 24.45 -12.73
CA ARG A 102 -10.00 24.90 -13.22
C ARG A 102 -10.31 26.34 -12.78
N MET A 103 -9.97 26.71 -11.54
CA MET A 103 -10.11 28.09 -11.04
C MET A 103 -9.19 29.07 -11.78
N LEU A 104 -7.97 28.64 -12.13
CA LEU A 104 -7.02 29.39 -12.96
C LEU A 104 -7.49 29.57 -14.43
N GLY A 105 -8.68 29.08 -14.79
CA GLY A 105 -9.26 29.25 -16.13
C GLY A 105 -8.56 28.45 -17.23
N LYS A 106 -7.60 27.58 -16.88
CA LYS A 106 -6.89 26.74 -17.85
C LYS A 106 -7.79 25.58 -18.27
N ASP A 107 -8.46 25.73 -19.42
CA ASP A 107 -9.27 24.69 -20.07
C ASP A 107 -8.47 24.03 -21.22
N PRO A 108 -7.55 23.09 -20.91
CA PRO A 108 -6.72 22.44 -21.95
C PRO A 108 -7.54 21.62 -22.94
N LEU A 109 -8.69 21.09 -22.50
CA LEU A 109 -9.56 20.22 -23.29
C LEU A 109 -10.63 21.03 -24.04
N GLN A 110 -10.67 22.35 -23.89
CA GLN A 110 -11.69 23.23 -24.46
C GLN A 110 -13.11 22.71 -24.24
N LEU A 111 -13.36 22.10 -23.06
CA LEU A 111 -14.61 21.45 -22.70
C LEU A 111 -15.80 22.40 -22.81
N LYS A 112 -15.59 23.70 -22.61
CA LYS A 112 -16.63 24.73 -22.76
C LYS A 112 -17.08 24.94 -24.22
N LYS A 113 -16.22 24.69 -25.20
CA LYS A 113 -16.49 24.85 -26.65
C LYS A 113 -17.01 23.56 -27.30
N TRP A 114 -16.74 22.42 -26.69
CA TRP A 114 -17.19 21.12 -27.17
C TRP A 114 -18.73 21.06 -27.29
N LYS A 115 -19.24 20.72 -28.48
CA LYS A 115 -20.67 20.60 -28.85
C LYS A 115 -21.55 21.87 -28.80
N LYS A 116 -21.01 23.04 -28.48
CA LYS A 116 -21.80 24.29 -28.44
C LYS A 116 -21.83 25.09 -29.74
N GLY A 117 -20.95 24.77 -30.71
CA GLY A 117 -20.85 25.49 -31.99
C GLY A 117 -20.60 24.57 -33.18
N ARG A 118 -20.55 25.16 -34.38
CA ARG A 118 -20.17 24.49 -35.63
C ARG A 118 -18.65 24.46 -35.88
N ASP A 119 -17.87 25.12 -35.04
CA ASP A 119 -16.41 25.20 -35.17
C ASP A 119 -15.71 23.94 -34.63
N SER A 120 -14.69 23.48 -35.34
CA SER A 120 -13.84 22.38 -34.90
C SER A 120 -12.98 22.79 -33.71
N VAL A 121 -12.99 21.98 -32.65
CA VAL A 121 -12.07 22.15 -31.51
C VAL A 121 -10.65 21.65 -31.80
N LEU A 122 -10.51 20.85 -32.87
CA LEU A 122 -9.22 20.35 -33.34
C LEU A 122 -8.49 21.53 -33.99
N ARG A 123 -7.27 21.80 -33.52
CA ARG A 123 -6.41 22.79 -34.17
C ARG A 123 -5.77 22.16 -35.40
N GLU A 124 -5.98 22.75 -36.56
CA GLU A 124 -5.22 22.38 -37.75
C GLU A 124 -3.74 22.72 -37.52
N ARG A 125 -2.89 21.69 -37.61
CA ARG A 125 -1.44 21.88 -37.57
C ARG A 125 -0.97 22.04 -39.00
N ASN A 126 -0.81 23.29 -39.44
CA ASN A 126 -0.13 23.65 -40.69
C ASN A 126 1.38 23.42 -40.54
N LEU A 127 1.78 22.16 -40.29
CA LEU A 127 3.17 21.76 -40.31
C LEU A 127 3.62 21.65 -41.77
N THR A 128 4.51 22.52 -42.19
CA THR A 128 5.26 22.34 -43.44
C THR A 128 6.27 21.22 -43.21
N LEU A 129 5.84 19.99 -43.49
CA LEU A 129 6.66 18.78 -43.35
C LEU A 129 7.89 18.90 -44.24
N ARG A 130 9.06 19.09 -43.64
CA ARG A 130 10.34 19.08 -44.36
C ARG A 130 10.93 17.67 -44.31
N ALA A 131 11.73 17.31 -45.32
CA ALA A 131 12.36 16.00 -45.40
C ALA A 131 13.19 15.64 -44.14
N LYS A 132 13.73 16.66 -43.46
CA LYS A 132 14.48 16.50 -42.20
C LYS A 132 13.61 16.05 -41.02
N ASP A 133 12.33 16.43 -41.00
CA ASP A 133 11.38 16.09 -39.92
C ASP A 133 10.89 14.63 -40.02
N ILE A 134 11.06 14.00 -41.20
CA ILE A 134 10.77 12.57 -41.40
C ILE A 134 11.83 11.70 -40.72
N ILE A 135 13.09 12.17 -40.74
CA ILE A 135 14.23 11.44 -40.19
C ILE A 135 14.29 11.63 -38.67
N ASN A 136 13.84 12.78 -38.15
CA ASN A 136 13.77 13.04 -36.71
C ASN A 136 12.44 13.70 -36.33
N PRO A 137 11.39 12.92 -36.02
CA PRO A 137 10.03 13.41 -35.80
C PRO A 137 9.78 14.09 -34.44
N PHE A 138 10.81 14.27 -33.61
CA PHE A 138 10.74 14.90 -32.28
C PHE A 138 11.81 15.98 -32.11
#